data_AF-A0A9N9MMA1-F1
#
_entry.id   AF-A0A9N9MMA1-F1
#
_cell.length_a   1.000
_cell.length_b   1.000
_cell.length_c   1.000
_cell.angle_alpha   90.00
_cell.angle_beta   90.00
_cell.angle_gamma   90.00
#
_symmetry.space_group_name_H-M   'P 1'
#
loop_
_entity.id
_entity.type
_entity.pdbx_description
1 polymer ?
#
loop_
_entity_poly.entity_id
_entity_poly.type
_entity_poly.pdbx_seq_one_letter_code
_entity_poly.pdbx_strand_id
1 'polypeptide(L)'
;MDYKVRADNLRKPELLWELKLRGIPMDDTSTVQKMKAALRPLIRLESRNQSLSYPDYTFIFNDETKYIQDCVTTLMNYFTGSKAKIKFERLQSRLVHFLRRVDFLPNDQLTSEQVKLKENLLMEIPNALDILE
;
A
#
# COMPACT_ATOMS: atom_id res chain seq x y z
N MET A 1 6.34 -0.87 16.73
CA MET A 1 4.89 -1.18 16.78
C MET A 1 4.53 -2.01 15.55
N ASP A 2 3.91 -3.18 15.71
CA ASP A 2 3.40 -3.98 14.60
C ASP A 2 2.14 -3.32 14.01
N TYR A 3 2.32 -2.41 13.06
CA TYR A 3 1.21 -1.71 12.43
C TYR A 3 0.55 -2.56 11.34
N LYS A 4 -0.73 -2.83 11.56
CA LYS A 4 -1.54 -3.81 10.83
C LYS A 4 -2.37 -3.12 9.74
N VAL A 5 -2.14 -3.45 8.47
CA VAL A 5 -3.02 -3.02 7.35
C VAL A 5 -4.46 -3.45 7.64
N ARG A 6 -5.44 -2.56 7.43
CA ARG A 6 -6.88 -2.85 7.63
C ARG A 6 -7.64 -2.75 6.31
N ALA A 7 -8.25 -3.85 5.88
CA ALA A 7 -9.06 -3.89 4.65
C ALA A 7 -10.17 -2.82 4.60
N ASP A 8 -10.70 -2.40 5.75
CA ASP A 8 -11.78 -1.41 5.80
C ASP A 8 -11.35 0.01 5.40
N ASN A 9 -10.05 0.30 5.53
CA ASN A 9 -9.47 1.61 5.22
C ASN A 9 -8.98 1.71 3.77
N LEU A 10 -8.99 0.60 3.02
CA LEU A 10 -8.50 0.55 1.65
C LEU A 10 -9.61 0.88 0.64
N ARG A 11 -9.24 1.68 -0.37
CA ARG A 11 -10.03 1.99 -1.56
C ARG A 11 -9.98 0.82 -2.55
N LYS A 12 -10.88 0.82 -3.53
CA LYS A 12 -10.97 -0.26 -4.53
C LYS A 12 -9.62 -0.58 -5.23
N PRO A 13 -8.82 0.40 -5.70
CA PRO A 13 -7.53 0.10 -6.31
C PRO A 13 -6.53 -0.53 -5.31
N GLU A 14 -6.57 -0.08 -4.06
CA GLU A 14 -5.71 -0.56 -2.98
C GLU A 14 -6.10 -1.99 -2.56
N LEU A 15 -7.41 -2.29 -2.52
CA LEU A 15 -7.94 -3.63 -2.27
C LEU A 15 -7.55 -4.62 -3.38
N LEU A 16 -7.69 -4.21 -4.63
CA LEU A 16 -7.25 -5.00 -5.77
C LEU A 16 -5.76 -5.30 -5.68
N TRP A 17 -4.95 -4.29 -5.35
CA TRP A 17 -3.52 -4.49 -5.16
C TRP A 17 -3.19 -5.47 -4.04
N GLU A 18 -3.80 -5.32 -2.85
CA GLU A 18 -3.54 -6.20 -1.71
C GLU A 18 -3.99 -7.65 -1.99
N LEU A 19 -5.13 -7.84 -2.64
CA LEU A 19 -5.61 -9.16 -3.03
C LEU A 19 -4.68 -9.81 -4.04
N LYS A 20 -4.18 -9.01 -4.97
CA LYS A 20 -3.29 -9.42 -6.04
C LYS A 20 -1.88 -9.77 -5.57
N LEU A 21 -1.30 -8.97 -4.67
CA LEU A 21 -0.06 -9.31 -3.97
C LEU A 21 -0.21 -10.65 -3.23
N ARG A 22 -1.43 -10.96 -2.80
CA ARG A 22 -1.77 -12.22 -2.14
C ARG A 22 -2.31 -13.30 -3.09
N GLY A 23 -2.08 -13.16 -4.39
CA GLY A 23 -2.46 -14.17 -5.38
C GLY A 23 -3.95 -14.47 -5.46
N ILE A 24 -4.82 -13.61 -4.92
CA ILE A 24 -6.27 -13.78 -5.02
C ILE A 24 -6.73 -13.15 -6.33
N PRO A 25 -7.32 -13.95 -7.26
CA PRO A 25 -7.84 -13.43 -8.51
C PRO A 25 -9.10 -12.60 -8.23
N MET A 26 -8.94 -11.28 -8.29
CA MET A 26 -10.05 -10.33 -8.36
C MET A 26 -9.77 -9.29 -9.43
N ASP A 27 -10.84 -8.91 -10.10
CA ASP A 27 -10.88 -8.00 -11.22
C ASP A 27 -11.66 -6.73 -10.87
N ASP A 28 -11.55 -5.71 -11.71
CA ASP A 28 -12.25 -4.44 -11.52
C ASP A 28 -13.77 -4.55 -11.60
N THR A 29 -14.31 -5.69 -12.04
CA THR A 29 -15.76 -5.95 -12.02
C THR A 29 -16.26 -6.37 -10.63
N SER A 30 -15.35 -6.83 -9.75
CA SER A 30 -15.70 -7.25 -8.40
C SER A 30 -16.08 -6.07 -7.49
N THR A 31 -17.02 -6.31 -6.57
CA THR A 31 -17.50 -5.27 -5.64
C THR A 31 -16.50 -5.06 -4.50
N VAL A 32 -16.45 -3.82 -3.98
CA VAL A 32 -15.58 -3.47 -2.82
C VAL A 32 -15.86 -4.36 -1.61
N GLN A 33 -17.11 -4.73 -1.36
CA GLN A 33 -17.46 -5.66 -0.28
C GLN A 33 -16.87 -7.05 -0.49
N LYS A 34 -16.94 -7.59 -1.71
CA LYS A 34 -16.36 -8.89 -2.06
C LYS A 34 -14.83 -8.86 -1.88
N MET A 35 -14.18 -7.78 -2.31
CA MET A 35 -12.75 -7.57 -2.12
C MET A 35 -12.35 -7.51 -0.64
N LYS A 36 -13.07 -6.73 0.17
CA LYS A 36 -12.84 -6.66 1.63
C LYS A 36 -13.06 -8.01 2.32
N ALA A 37 -14.09 -8.75 1.91
CA ALA A 37 -14.38 -10.07 2.46
C ALA A 37 -13.26 -11.07 2.17
N ALA A 38 -12.66 -11.02 0.98
CA ALA A 38 -11.51 -11.85 0.63
C ALA A 38 -10.21 -11.43 1.33
N LEU A 39 -9.99 -10.13 1.55
CA LEU A 39 -8.75 -9.62 2.15
C LEU A 39 -8.69 -9.78 3.68
N ARG A 40 -9.82 -9.62 4.38
CA ARG A 40 -9.91 -9.74 5.85
C ARG A 40 -9.30 -11.04 6.43
N PRO A 41 -9.61 -12.25 5.92
CA PRO A 41 -9.03 -13.48 6.44
C PRO A 41 -7.51 -13.55 6.21
N LEU A 42 -7.01 -13.00 5.10
CA LEU A 42 -5.57 -13.00 4.80
C LEU A 42 -4.80 -12.10 5.75
N ILE A 43 -5.28 -10.87 5.98
CA ILE A 43 -4.70 -9.97 6.99
C ILE A 43 -4.72 -10.62 8.38
N ARG A 44 -5.74 -11.42 8.68
CA ARG A 44 -5.83 -12.18 9.94
C ARG A 44 -4.79 -13.31 10.01
N LEU A 45 -4.53 -14.03 8.92
CA LEU A 45 -3.53 -15.09 8.84
C LEU A 45 -2.09 -14.53 8.91
N GLU A 46 -1.82 -13.43 8.20
CA GLU A 46 -0.54 -12.70 8.30
C GLU A 46 -0.25 -12.31 9.74
N SER A 47 -1.28 -11.84 10.45
CA SER A 47 -1.11 -11.48 11.86
C SER A 47 -0.87 -12.62 12.82
N ARG A 48 -0.98 -13.84 12.33
CA ARG A 48 -0.69 -15.08 13.05
C ARG A 48 0.58 -15.75 12.49
N ASN A 49 1.38 -15.05 11.67
CA ASN A 49 2.59 -15.56 11.00
C ASN A 49 2.36 -16.81 10.14
N GLN A 50 1.19 -16.94 9.51
CA GLN A 50 0.88 -18.02 8.57
C GLN A 50 0.84 -17.43 7.15
N SER A 51 1.92 -17.60 6.37
CA SER A 51 2.05 -17.04 5.01
C SER A 51 1.71 -18.07 3.93
N LEU A 52 1.00 -17.64 2.88
CA LEU A 52 0.78 -18.37 1.63
C LEU A 52 1.73 -17.79 0.56
N SER A 53 2.37 -18.62 -0.26
CA SER A 53 3.23 -18.17 -1.38
C SER A 53 2.39 -17.73 -2.58
N TYR A 54 2.85 -16.70 -3.30
CA TYR A 54 2.04 -15.97 -4.28
C TYR A 54 2.67 -15.93 -5.70
N PRO A 55 1.83 -15.83 -6.76
CA PRO A 55 2.27 -15.77 -8.16
C PRO A 55 2.74 -14.37 -8.59
N ASP A 56 3.54 -14.33 -9.67
CA ASP A 56 4.19 -13.13 -10.20
C ASP A 56 3.23 -12.19 -10.96
N TYR A 57 3.41 -10.88 -10.77
CA TYR A 57 2.60 -9.85 -11.40
C TYR A 57 3.40 -8.96 -12.37
N THR A 58 2.76 -8.56 -13.46
CA THR A 58 3.30 -7.65 -14.47
C THR A 58 3.19 -6.20 -14.01
N PHE A 59 4.28 -5.71 -13.43
CA PHE A 59 4.45 -4.38 -12.88
C PHE A 59 4.93 -3.37 -13.93
N ILE A 60 4.38 -2.14 -13.93
CA ILE A 60 4.87 -1.02 -14.75
C ILE A 60 5.36 0.09 -13.82
N PHE A 61 6.68 0.27 -13.74
CA PHE A 61 7.31 1.15 -12.75
C PHE A 61 6.80 2.58 -12.78
N ASN A 62 6.91 3.26 -13.92
CA ASN A 62 6.66 4.70 -14.01
C ASN A 62 5.23 5.11 -13.59
N ASP A 63 4.23 4.29 -13.93
CA ASP A 63 2.84 4.55 -13.57
C ASP A 63 2.63 4.40 -12.05
N GLU A 64 3.29 3.41 -11.45
CA GLU A 64 3.23 3.16 -10.02
C GLU A 64 3.90 4.28 -9.22
N THR A 65 5.12 4.66 -9.61
CA THR A 65 5.91 5.69 -8.91
C THR A 65 5.15 7.01 -8.90
N LYS A 66 4.58 7.40 -10.06
CA LYS A 66 3.80 8.63 -10.19
C LYS A 66 2.55 8.61 -9.31
N TYR A 67 1.81 7.49 -9.31
CA TYR A 67 0.63 7.34 -8.47
C TYR A 67 0.97 7.47 -6.97
N ILE A 68 2.08 6.87 -6.54
CA ILE A 68 2.55 6.92 -5.15
C ILE A 68 2.92 8.36 -4.78
N GLN A 69 3.73 9.05 -5.59
CA GLN A 69 4.13 10.44 -5.36
C GLN A 69 2.93 11.38 -5.27
N ASP A 70 2.01 11.33 -6.24
CA ASP A 70 0.79 12.15 -6.25
C ASP A 70 -0.03 11.92 -4.97
N CYS A 71 -0.11 10.66 -4.53
CA CYS A 71 -0.80 10.33 -3.28
C CYS A 71 -0.07 10.86 -2.05
N VAL A 72 1.25 10.68 -1.91
CA VAL A 72 2.02 11.17 -0.77
C VAL A 72 1.93 12.70 -0.66
N THR A 73 2.15 13.43 -1.76
CA THR A 73 2.03 14.89 -1.80
C THR A 73 0.63 15.35 -1.42
N THR A 74 -0.41 14.70 -1.97
CA THR A 74 -1.79 14.99 -1.60
C THR A 74 -2.01 14.76 -0.10
N LEU A 75 -1.58 13.61 0.43
CA LEU A 75 -1.77 13.27 1.85
C LEU A 75 -1.08 14.26 2.80
N MET A 76 0.13 14.71 2.46
CA MET A 76 0.86 15.73 3.22
C MET A 76 0.15 17.09 3.21
N ASN A 77 -0.43 17.50 2.07
CA ASN A 77 -1.17 18.76 1.97
C ASN A 77 -2.47 18.75 2.81
N TYR A 78 -3.14 17.60 2.90
CA TYR A 78 -4.35 17.43 3.72
C TYR A 78 -4.08 17.38 5.24
N PHE A 79 -2.83 17.31 5.69
CA PHE A 79 -2.45 17.27 7.10
C PHE A 79 -2.55 18.64 7.82
N THR A 80 -2.93 19.71 7.11
CA THR A 80 -3.14 21.05 7.67
C THR A 80 -4.47 21.16 8.44
N GLY A 81 -4.59 20.50 9.59
CA GLY A 81 -5.74 20.71 10.47
C GLY A 81 -5.98 19.65 11.53
N SER A 82 -6.09 20.12 12.78
CA SER A 82 -6.56 19.32 13.92
C SER A 82 -7.92 18.67 13.64
N LYS A 83 -8.06 17.41 14.11
CA LYS A 83 -9.30 16.64 14.35
C LYS A 83 -9.77 15.71 13.21
N ALA A 84 -9.24 14.49 13.21
CA ALA A 84 -10.01 13.28 13.50
C ALA A 84 -9.09 12.04 13.54
N LYS A 85 -9.01 11.33 14.67
CA LYS A 85 -8.25 10.07 14.84
C LYS A 85 -8.49 9.07 13.70
N ILE A 86 -9.72 8.99 13.19
CA ILE A 86 -10.11 8.14 12.06
C ILE A 86 -9.44 8.56 10.75
N LYS A 87 -9.21 9.86 10.51
CA LYS A 87 -8.46 10.34 9.34
C LYS A 87 -6.98 9.98 9.44
N PHE A 88 -6.40 10.09 10.64
CA PHE A 88 -5.00 9.69 10.90
C PHE A 88 -4.77 8.19 10.69
N GLU A 89 -5.61 7.32 11.27
CA GLU A 89 -5.48 5.86 11.07
C GLU A 89 -5.63 5.47 9.59
N ARG A 90 -6.45 6.19 8.82
CA ARG A 90 -6.58 5.99 7.37
C ARG A 90 -5.36 6.48 6.61
N LEU A 91 -4.81 7.64 6.97
CA LEU A 91 -3.58 8.20 6.38
C LEU A 91 -2.39 7.24 6.61
N GLN A 92 -2.19 6.83 7.85
CA GLN A 92 -1.14 5.91 8.25
C GLN A 92 -1.27 4.56 7.52
N SER A 93 -2.48 3.99 7.47
CA SER A 93 -2.72 2.73 6.74
C SER A 93 -2.43 2.85 5.23
N ARG A 94 -2.59 4.03 4.63
CA ARG A 94 -2.31 4.27 3.21
C ARG A 94 -0.82 4.45 2.94
N LEU A 95 -0.10 5.17 3.81
CA LEU A 95 1.35 5.30 3.70
C LEU A 95 2.05 3.94 3.90
N VAL A 96 1.61 3.12 4.85
CA VAL A 96 2.13 1.75 5.01
C VAL A 96 1.88 0.90 3.77
N HIS A 97 0.70 1.05 3.15
CA HIS A 97 0.39 0.39 1.88
C HIS A 97 1.34 0.84 0.76
N PHE A 98 1.63 2.14 0.65
CA PHE A 98 2.62 2.63 -0.32
C PHE A 98 4.03 2.14 -0.01
N LEU A 99 4.43 2.08 1.26
CA LEU A 99 5.74 1.54 1.65
C LEU A 99 5.90 0.10 1.18
N ARG A 100 4.90 -0.75 1.44
CA ARG A 100 4.89 -2.13 0.94
C ARG A 100 4.89 -2.19 -0.59
N ARG A 101 4.14 -1.31 -1.27
CA ARG A 101 4.17 -1.22 -2.74
C ARG A 101 5.57 -0.98 -3.27
N VAL A 102 6.30 -0.04 -2.68
CA VAL A 102 7.65 0.31 -3.08
C VAL A 102 8.65 -0.80 -2.74
N ASP A 103 8.54 -1.39 -1.55
CA ASP A 103 9.47 -2.44 -1.07
C ASP A 103 9.42 -3.69 -1.96
N PHE A 104 8.21 -4.11 -2.35
CA PHE A 104 7.97 -5.27 -3.21
C PHE A 104 8.30 -5.03 -4.70
N LEU A 105 8.79 -3.85 -5.09
CA LEU A 105 9.22 -3.64 -6.47
C LEU A 105 10.48 -4.46 -6.79
N PRO A 106 10.48 -5.33 -7.80
CA PRO A 106 11.62 -6.17 -8.14
C PRO A 106 12.80 -5.32 -8.64
N ASN A 107 13.88 -5.23 -7.85
CA ASN A 107 15.06 -4.40 -8.18
C ASN A 107 15.76 -4.85 -9.47
N ASP A 108 15.68 -6.14 -9.78
CA ASP A 108 16.22 -6.81 -10.96
C ASP A 108 15.54 -6.37 -12.27
N GLN A 109 14.37 -5.74 -12.18
CA GLN A 109 13.62 -5.22 -13.33
C GLN A 109 13.74 -3.69 -13.49
N LEU A 110 14.55 -3.02 -12.65
CA LEU A 110 14.67 -1.57 -12.61
C LEU A 110 15.98 -1.08 -13.22
N THR A 111 15.92 0.08 -13.90
CA THR A 111 17.13 0.82 -14.28
C THR A 111 17.77 1.47 -13.05
N SER A 112 19.05 1.84 -13.13
CA SER A 112 19.75 2.53 -12.05
C SER A 112 19.07 3.82 -11.59
N GLU A 113 18.35 4.52 -12.49
CA GLU A 113 17.56 5.71 -12.16
C GLU A 113 16.27 5.33 -11.40
N GLN A 114 15.62 4.23 -11.80
CA GLN A 114 14.42 3.71 -11.13
C GLN A 114 14.74 3.15 -9.75
N VAL A 115 15.91 2.54 -9.56
CA VAL A 115 16.39 2.10 -8.24
C VAL A 115 16.55 3.30 -7.30
N LYS A 116 17.18 4.39 -7.75
CA LYS A 116 17.29 5.63 -6.95
C LYS A 116 15.93 6.23 -6.62
N LEU A 117 14.98 6.21 -7.55
CA LEU A 117 13.60 6.64 -7.30
C LEU A 117 12.91 5.76 -6.26
N LYS A 118 13.10 4.44 -6.33
CA LYS A 118 12.60 3.50 -5.31
C LYS A 118 13.20 3.81 -3.94
N GLU A 119 14.52 3.99 -3.85
CA GLU A 119 15.21 4.34 -2.60
C GLU A 119 14.71 5.65 -2.01
N ASN A 120 14.51 6.67 -2.85
CA ASN A 120 13.93 7.95 -2.41
C ASN A 120 12.53 7.76 -1.84
N LEU A 121 11.66 6.98 -2.50
CA LEU A 121 10.33 6.67 -1.98
C LEU A 121 10.36 5.86 -0.67
N LEU A 122 11.32 4.94 -0.54
CA LEU A 122 11.54 4.18 0.70
C LEU A 122 12.01 5.06 1.85
N MET A 123 12.55 6.26 1.60
CA MET A 123 12.86 7.25 2.63
C MET A 123 11.70 8.23 2.87
N GLU A 124 11.03 8.70 1.81
CA GLU A 124 9.95 9.68 1.90
C GLU A 124 8.72 9.15 2.63
N ILE A 125 8.33 7.89 2.39
CA ILE A 125 7.12 7.31 2.98
C ILE A 125 7.25 7.11 4.50
N PRO A 126 8.37 6.58 5.04
CA PRO A 126 8.61 6.54 6.48
C PRO A 126 8.69 7.93 7.11
N ASN A 127 9.36 8.90 6.47
CA ASN A 127 9.39 10.28 6.97
C ASN A 127 7.96 10.87 7.08
N ALA A 128 7.10 10.58 6.09
CA ALA A 128 5.70 10.96 6.14
C ALA A 128 4.91 10.22 7.24
N LEU A 129 5.29 8.99 7.60
CA LEU A 129 4.70 8.25 8.72
C LEU A 129 5.13 8.83 10.07
N ASP A 130 6.40 9.19 10.23
CA ASP A 130 6.93 9.79 11.46
C ASP A 130 6.29 11.14 11.78
N ILE A 131 5.91 11.91 10.75
CA ILE A 131 5.14 13.17 10.91
C ILE A 131 3.72 12.92 11.44
N LEU A 132 3.19 11.70 11.28
CA LEU A 132 1.85 11.32 11.74
C LEU A 132 1.81 10.69 13.15
N GLU A 133 2.95 10.32 13.75
CA GLU A 133 3.07 9.82 15.14
C GLU A 133 3.07 10.94 16.18
#